data_AF-A0A8T5EKT2-F1
#
_entry.id   AF-A0A8T5EKT2-F1
#
_cell.length_a   1.000
_cell.length_b   1.000
_cell.length_c   1.000
_cell.angle_alpha   90.00
_cell.angle_beta   90.00
_cell.angle_gamma   90.00
#
_symmetry.space_group_name_H-M   'P 1'
#
loop_
_entity.id
_entity.type
_entity.pdbx_description
1 polymer ?
#
loop_
_entity_poly.entity_id
_entity_poly.type
_entity_poly.pdbx_seq_one_letter_code
_entity_poly.pdbx_strand_id
1 'polypeptide(L)'
;LCVLWLYLPGYLVNTFAMMWGKWLPKTGYGPWPIDGGRIHKDGNRVLGDGKTWNGLIGGSLTSGLLAIFMVWIVSGNDLTNAPFVDISINDTGIGTSSFLNLGWVGSAFYMGSLLGFFSLVGDSTGSFMKRRRGLKREGDVSSKAPLLDTLPFAIFTFIGGLVFLPSTYHSAEGVWIGMIGLLILTPIIHRAFNILGYKLGWKDVPY
;
A
#
# COMPACT_ATOMS: atom_id res chain seq x y z
N LEU A 1 9.76 -1.40 -13.93
CA LEU A 1 10.08 -2.51 -13.01
C LEU A 1 10.80 -2.00 -11.75
N CYS A 2 11.89 -1.23 -11.86
CA CYS A 2 12.57 -0.64 -10.69
C CYS A 2 11.62 0.15 -9.77
N VAL A 3 10.80 1.06 -10.32
CA VAL A 3 9.82 1.83 -9.52
C VAL A 3 8.79 0.93 -8.83
N LEU A 4 8.40 -0.19 -9.46
CA LEU A 4 7.50 -1.15 -8.82
C LEU A 4 8.19 -1.83 -7.63
N TRP A 5 9.47 -2.16 -7.77
CA TRP A 5 10.28 -2.73 -6.69
C TRP A 5 10.40 -1.75 -5.52
N LEU A 6 10.81 -0.50 -5.77
CA LEU A 6 10.93 0.53 -4.73
C LEU A 6 9.62 0.68 -3.92
N TYR A 7 8.49 0.78 -4.61
CA TYR A 7 7.18 0.99 -3.98
C TYR A 7 6.44 -0.30 -3.63
N LEU A 8 7.05 -1.47 -3.80
CA LEU A 8 6.44 -2.78 -3.56
C LEU A 8 5.86 -2.91 -2.14
N PRO A 9 6.51 -2.42 -1.06
CA PRO A 9 5.93 -2.45 0.28
C PRO A 9 4.56 -1.75 0.35
N GLY A 10 4.42 -0.59 -0.29
CA GLY A 10 3.16 0.14 -0.37
C GLY A 10 2.11 -0.54 -1.24
N TYR A 11 2.53 -1.20 -2.32
CA TYR A 11 1.63 -1.93 -3.24
C TYR A 11 1.04 -3.20 -2.61
N LEU A 12 1.78 -3.89 -1.75
CA LEU A 12 1.31 -5.12 -1.10
C LEU A 12 0.57 -4.89 0.22
N VAL A 13 0.56 -3.67 0.75
CA VAL A 13 -0.01 -3.38 2.07
C VAL A 13 -1.49 -3.70 2.18
N ASN A 14 -2.27 -3.51 1.10
CA ASN A 14 -3.71 -3.78 1.11
C ASN A 14 -3.99 -5.27 1.34
N THR A 15 -3.12 -6.14 0.80
CA THR A 15 -3.17 -7.59 1.05
C THR A 15 -2.83 -7.90 2.49
N PHE A 16 -1.79 -7.26 3.04
CA PHE A 16 -1.43 -7.45 4.44
C PHE A 16 -2.54 -6.97 5.39
N ALA A 17 -3.10 -5.78 5.19
CA ALA A 17 -4.22 -5.28 5.98
C ALA A 17 -5.43 -6.23 5.95
N MET A 18 -5.71 -6.86 4.80
CA MET A 18 -6.73 -7.91 4.70
C MET A 18 -6.37 -9.14 5.56
N MET A 19 -5.12 -9.60 5.52
CA MET A 19 -4.66 -10.72 6.35
C MET A 19 -4.82 -10.42 7.84
N TRP A 20 -4.46 -9.22 8.30
CA TRP A 20 -4.67 -8.81 9.69
C TRP A 20 -6.15 -8.79 10.12
N GLY A 21 -7.06 -8.52 9.19
CA GLY A 21 -8.51 -8.62 9.43
C GLY A 21 -9.04 -10.05 9.54
N LYS A 22 -8.33 -11.05 8.98
CA LYS A 22 -8.73 -12.47 8.98
C LYS A 22 -7.95 -13.35 9.96
N TRP A 23 -6.68 -13.04 10.19
CA TRP A 23 -5.72 -13.91 10.89
C TRP A 23 -5.79 -13.77 12.41
N LEU A 24 -6.17 -12.58 12.91
CA LEU A 24 -6.44 -12.41 14.33
C LEU A 24 -7.81 -13.01 14.66
N PRO A 25 -7.90 -13.94 15.63
CA PRO A 25 -9.16 -14.52 16.04
C PRO A 25 -10.10 -13.40 16.50
N LYS A 26 -11.36 -13.45 16.04
CA LYS A 26 -12.43 -12.56 16.51
C LYS A 26 -12.77 -12.93 17.97
N THR A 27 -11.90 -12.58 18.91
CA THR A 27 -12.03 -12.82 20.35
C THR A 27 -13.09 -11.89 20.97
N GLY A 28 -14.30 -11.88 20.41
CA GLY A 28 -15.43 -11.05 20.86
C GLY A 28 -15.32 -9.56 20.53
N TYR A 29 -14.11 -9.05 20.23
CA TYR A 29 -13.88 -7.68 19.75
C TYR A 29 -13.75 -7.68 18.23
N GLY A 30 -14.79 -7.18 17.55
CA GLY A 30 -14.86 -7.15 16.09
C GLY A 30 -13.79 -6.25 15.44
N PRO A 31 -13.63 -6.31 14.11
CA PRO A 31 -12.77 -5.36 13.39
C PRO A 31 -13.19 -3.93 13.74
N TRP A 32 -12.30 -3.16 14.35
CA TRP A 32 -12.56 -1.79 14.81
C TRP A 32 -12.60 -0.84 13.62
N PRO A 33 -13.79 -0.47 13.11
CA PRO A 33 -13.88 0.37 11.93
C PRO A 33 -13.33 1.75 12.28
N ILE A 34 -12.52 2.33 11.41
CA ILE A 34 -11.92 3.66 11.63
C ILE A 34 -13.01 4.71 11.80
N ASP A 35 -14.14 4.56 11.10
CA ASP A 35 -15.28 5.49 11.23
C ASP A 35 -16.20 5.21 12.41
N GLY A 36 -16.01 4.11 13.15
CA GLY A 36 -16.84 3.72 14.28
C GLY A 36 -18.34 3.61 13.96
N GLY A 37 -18.70 3.32 12.71
CA GLY A 37 -20.11 3.26 12.30
C GLY A 37 -20.75 4.60 11.94
N ARG A 38 -20.00 5.71 12.00
CA ARG A 38 -20.55 7.06 11.76
C ARG A 38 -21.10 7.20 10.34
N ILE A 39 -22.24 7.89 10.27
CA ILE A 39 -22.93 8.27 9.04
C ILE A 39 -22.64 9.75 8.79
N HIS A 40 -22.27 10.08 7.56
CA HIS A 40 -22.06 11.45 7.12
C HIS A 40 -23.41 12.10 6.75
N LYS A 41 -23.44 13.43 6.63
CA LYS A 41 -24.64 14.23 6.30
C LYS A 41 -25.41 13.79 5.04
N ASP A 42 -24.78 13.02 4.16
CA ASP A 42 -25.38 12.51 2.92
C ASP A 42 -26.11 11.16 3.12
N GLY A 43 -26.21 10.67 4.37
CA GLY A 43 -26.86 9.41 4.71
C GLY A 43 -26.00 8.17 4.47
N ASN A 44 -24.76 8.33 3.98
CA ASN A 44 -23.82 7.22 3.77
C ASN A 44 -22.77 7.16 4.88
N ARG A 45 -22.24 5.97 5.16
CA ARG A 45 -21.09 5.76 6.06
C ARG A 45 -19.91 6.68 5.70
N VAL A 46 -19.06 7.03 6.66
CA VAL A 46 -17.87 7.86 6.36
C VAL A 46 -16.85 7.07 5.54
N LEU A 47 -16.51 5.84 5.95
CA LEU A 47 -15.54 4.96 5.27
C LEU A 47 -16.14 3.56 4.99
N GLY A 48 -16.92 3.05 5.94
CA GLY A 48 -17.50 1.72 5.98
C GLY A 48 -16.61 0.66 6.65
N ASP A 49 -17.16 -0.53 6.84
CA ASP A 49 -16.60 -1.57 7.75
C ASP A 49 -15.27 -2.16 7.30
N GLY A 50 -14.92 -2.01 6.02
CA GLY A 50 -13.67 -2.53 5.46
C GLY A 50 -12.42 -1.73 5.83
N LYS A 51 -12.54 -0.56 6.48
CA LYS A 51 -11.39 0.25 6.91
C LYS A 51 -11.25 0.18 8.42
N THR A 52 -10.25 -0.54 8.90
CA THR A 52 -10.10 -0.88 10.31
C THR A 52 -8.76 -0.41 10.88
N TRP A 53 -8.71 -0.12 12.18
CA TRP A 53 -7.46 0.24 12.86
C TRP A 53 -6.45 -0.91 12.83
N ASN A 54 -6.91 -2.15 13.02
CA ASN A 54 -6.05 -3.34 12.94
C ASN A 54 -5.42 -3.48 11.55
N GLY A 55 -6.19 -3.22 10.49
CA GLY A 55 -5.68 -3.24 9.13
C GLY A 55 -4.69 -2.11 8.87
N LEU A 56 -4.98 -0.89 9.35
CA LEU A 56 -4.10 0.26 9.20
C LEU A 56 -2.73 0.04 9.88
N ILE A 57 -2.76 -0.32 11.17
CA ILE A 57 -1.55 -0.52 11.97
C ILE A 57 -0.83 -1.79 11.52
N GLY A 58 -1.54 -2.92 11.52
CA GLY A 58 -0.98 -4.22 11.19
C GLY A 58 -0.42 -4.26 9.77
N GLY A 59 -1.18 -3.77 8.79
CA GLY A 59 -0.75 -3.67 7.40
C GLY A 59 0.54 -2.86 7.25
N SER A 60 0.59 -1.66 7.84
CA SER A 60 1.78 -0.81 7.79
C SER A 60 3.00 -1.51 8.40
N LEU A 61 2.88 -2.10 9.60
CA LEU A 61 4.00 -2.80 10.24
C LEU A 61 4.50 -3.99 9.42
N THR A 62 3.59 -4.80 8.84
CA THR A 62 4.00 -5.90 7.96
C THR A 62 4.63 -5.42 6.65
N SER A 63 4.25 -4.25 6.15
CA SER A 63 4.94 -3.61 5.02
C SER A 63 6.37 -3.22 5.39
N GLY A 64 6.59 -2.75 6.62
CA GLY A 64 7.93 -2.57 7.18
C GLY A 64 8.75 -3.86 7.23
N LEU A 65 8.16 -4.97 7.68
CA LEU A 65 8.82 -6.28 7.69
C LEU A 65 9.18 -6.76 6.27
N LEU A 66 8.29 -6.53 5.30
CA LEU A 66 8.56 -6.82 3.89
C LEU A 66 9.76 -6.00 3.38
N ALA A 67 9.85 -4.73 3.75
CA ALA A 67 10.97 -3.88 3.35
C ALA A 67 12.31 -4.36 3.95
N ILE A 68 12.33 -4.81 5.22
CA ILE A 68 13.52 -5.47 5.78
C ILE A 68 13.92 -6.68 4.94
N PHE A 69 12.95 -7.54 4.61
CA PHE A 69 13.20 -8.74 3.82
C PHE A 69 13.71 -8.41 2.41
N MET A 70 13.18 -7.37 1.78
CA MET A 70 13.68 -6.88 0.49
C MET A 70 15.14 -6.46 0.60
N VAL A 71 15.48 -5.58 1.54
CA VAL A 71 16.87 -5.12 1.77
C VAL A 71 17.79 -6.30 2.06
N TRP A 72 17.34 -7.28 2.85
CA TRP A 72 18.14 -8.46 3.16
C TRP A 72 18.52 -9.27 1.91
N ILE A 73 17.63 -9.38 0.92
CA ILE A 73 17.91 -10.13 -0.33
C ILE A 73 18.84 -9.36 -1.26
N VAL A 74 18.70 -8.04 -1.34
CA VAL A 74 19.38 -7.20 -2.35
C VAL A 74 20.42 -6.26 -1.75
N SER A 75 20.88 -6.56 -0.53
CA SER A 75 21.79 -5.70 0.23
C SER A 75 23.02 -5.34 -0.60
N GLY A 76 23.27 -4.04 -0.75
CA GLY A 76 24.40 -3.52 -1.52
C GLY A 76 24.15 -3.35 -3.03
N ASN A 77 22.98 -3.71 -3.55
CA ASN A 77 22.62 -3.45 -4.94
C ASN A 77 22.34 -1.96 -5.19
N ASP A 78 22.95 -1.40 -6.23
CA ASP A 78 22.72 -0.03 -6.68
C ASP A 78 21.84 0.03 -7.95
N LEU A 79 21.73 1.21 -8.57
CA LEU A 79 20.98 1.40 -9.82
C LEU A 79 21.49 0.53 -10.98
N THR A 80 22.76 0.12 -10.99
CA THR A 80 23.32 -0.75 -12.04
C THR A 80 22.74 -2.17 -11.96
N ASN A 81 22.26 -2.56 -10.77
CA ASN A 81 21.59 -3.84 -10.52
C ASN A 81 20.06 -3.78 -10.69
N ALA A 82 19.54 -2.71 -11.33
CA ALA A 82 18.11 -2.59 -11.60
C ALA A 82 17.55 -3.86 -12.28
N PRO A 83 16.33 -4.31 -11.90
CA PRO A 83 15.33 -3.59 -11.12
C PRO A 83 15.43 -3.77 -9.60
N PHE A 84 16.28 -4.68 -9.11
CA PHE A 84 16.34 -5.10 -7.72
C PHE A 84 17.37 -4.28 -6.95
N VAL A 85 16.98 -3.07 -6.58
CA VAL A 85 17.85 -2.08 -5.91
C VAL A 85 17.63 -2.12 -4.40
N ASP A 86 18.70 -1.91 -3.64
CA ASP A 86 18.62 -1.74 -2.18
C ASP A 86 17.90 -0.42 -1.85
N ILE A 87 16.68 -0.55 -1.31
CA ILE A 87 15.85 0.58 -0.93
C ILE A 87 16.43 1.41 0.21
N SER A 88 17.42 0.87 0.94
CA SER A 88 18.04 1.52 2.10
C SER A 88 19.28 2.35 1.72
N ILE A 89 19.72 2.35 0.46
CA ILE A 89 20.89 3.13 0.05
C ILE A 89 20.45 4.49 -0.50
N ASN A 90 21.15 5.56 -0.10
CA ASN A 90 20.97 6.90 -0.68
C ASN A 90 21.79 7.06 -1.97
N ASP A 91 21.40 7.99 -2.85
CA ASP A 91 22.01 8.25 -4.17
C ASP A 91 23.53 8.51 -4.15
N THR A 92 24.12 8.78 -2.98
CA THR A 92 25.56 9.02 -2.79
C THR A 92 26.36 7.79 -2.35
N GLY A 93 25.76 6.59 -2.30
CA GLY A 93 26.45 5.35 -1.87
C GLY A 93 26.78 5.29 -0.38
N ILE A 94 26.30 6.26 0.41
CA ILE A 94 26.40 6.26 1.86
C ILE A 94 25.17 5.51 2.38
N GLY A 95 25.40 4.39 3.07
CA GLY A 95 24.35 3.60 3.70
C GLY A 95 23.48 4.47 4.62
N THR A 96 22.26 4.00 4.85
CA THR A 96 21.15 4.59 5.62
C THR A 96 21.46 4.99 7.07
N SER A 97 22.72 5.06 7.50
CA SER A 97 23.10 5.68 8.77
C SER A 97 22.79 7.18 8.82
N SER A 98 22.52 7.83 7.67
CA SER A 98 22.40 9.29 7.59
C SER A 98 20.98 9.86 7.70
N PHE A 99 19.93 9.14 7.30
CA PHE A 99 18.56 9.69 7.27
C PHE A 99 17.85 9.58 8.63
N LEU A 100 17.96 8.42 9.30
CA LEU A 100 17.33 8.19 10.61
C LEU A 100 18.31 7.69 11.68
N ASN A 101 19.54 7.30 11.30
CA ASN A 101 20.53 6.71 12.20
C ASN A 101 19.98 5.51 13.01
N LEU A 102 19.04 4.75 12.41
CA LEU A 102 18.39 3.57 13.01
C LEU A 102 19.03 2.24 12.57
N GLY A 103 20.18 2.30 11.88
CA GLY A 103 20.75 1.18 11.15
C GLY A 103 19.93 0.78 9.92
N TRP A 104 20.42 -0.20 9.16
CA TRP A 104 19.78 -0.64 7.91
C TRP A 104 18.40 -1.27 8.19
N VAL A 105 18.27 -2.08 9.25
CA VAL A 105 17.01 -2.74 9.64
C VAL A 105 15.94 -1.69 9.98
N GLY A 106 16.28 -0.75 10.87
CA GLY A 106 15.34 0.27 11.32
C GLY A 106 14.93 1.21 10.19
N SER A 107 15.86 1.56 9.31
CA SER A 107 15.58 2.38 8.14
C SER A 107 14.66 1.66 7.15
N ALA A 108 14.97 0.41 6.78
CA ALA A 108 14.12 -0.40 5.90
C ALA A 108 12.71 -0.56 6.48
N PHE A 109 12.62 -0.87 7.78
CA PHE A 109 11.35 -1.01 8.48
C PHE A 109 10.52 0.28 8.44
N TYR A 110 11.15 1.42 8.72
CA TYR A 110 10.51 2.72 8.66
C TYR A 110 9.99 3.02 7.26
N MET A 111 10.83 2.84 6.23
CA MET A 111 10.48 3.13 4.85
C MET A 111 9.29 2.28 4.39
N GLY A 112 9.33 0.96 4.63
CA GLY A 112 8.22 0.07 4.31
C GLY A 112 6.95 0.45 5.07
N SER A 113 7.05 0.70 6.37
CA SER A 113 5.89 1.07 7.20
C SER A 113 5.26 2.39 6.76
N LEU A 114 6.09 3.37 6.40
CA LEU A 114 5.66 4.67 5.89
C LEU A 114 4.93 4.53 4.55
N LEU A 115 5.52 3.81 3.58
CA LEU A 115 4.88 3.55 2.29
C LEU A 115 3.55 2.79 2.45
N GLY A 116 3.53 1.78 3.32
CA GLY A 116 2.33 1.05 3.67
C GLY A 116 1.25 1.93 4.29
N PHE A 117 1.62 2.79 5.25
CA PHE A 117 0.70 3.73 5.89
C PHE A 117 0.07 4.68 4.88
N PHE A 118 0.87 5.33 4.05
CA PHE A 118 0.36 6.24 3.02
C PHE A 118 -0.55 5.54 2.02
N SER A 119 -0.18 4.33 1.59
CA SER A 119 -1.03 3.50 0.72
C SER A 119 -2.40 3.22 1.34
N LEU A 120 -2.45 2.82 2.62
CA LEU A 120 -3.71 2.55 3.34
C LEU A 120 -4.54 3.83 3.59
N VAL A 121 -3.89 4.98 3.79
CA VAL A 121 -4.57 6.29 3.83
C VAL A 121 -5.17 6.63 2.47
N GLY A 122 -4.44 6.38 1.37
CA GLY A 122 -4.97 6.55 0.01
C GLY A 122 -6.16 5.65 -0.27
N ASP A 123 -6.08 4.37 0.10
CA ASP A 123 -7.18 3.41 0.00
C ASP A 123 -8.39 3.83 0.86
N SER A 124 -8.16 4.39 2.05
CA SER A 124 -9.22 4.98 2.89
C SER A 124 -9.87 6.20 2.22
N THR A 125 -9.08 7.04 1.56
CA THR A 125 -9.54 8.19 0.78
C THR A 125 -10.39 7.77 -0.42
N GLY A 126 -9.98 6.71 -1.13
CA GLY A 126 -10.80 6.09 -2.18
C GLY A 126 -12.13 5.55 -1.63
N SER A 127 -12.11 4.93 -0.45
CA SER A 127 -13.31 4.52 0.26
C SER A 127 -14.23 5.68 0.61
N PHE A 128 -13.70 6.77 1.14
CA PHE A 128 -14.48 7.97 1.44
C PHE A 128 -15.17 8.52 0.18
N MET A 129 -14.43 8.68 -0.92
CA MET A 129 -14.98 9.15 -2.20
C MET A 129 -16.08 8.24 -2.73
N LYS A 130 -15.93 6.91 -2.60
CA LYS A 130 -16.98 5.95 -2.96
C LYS A 130 -18.26 6.22 -2.17
N ARG A 131 -18.18 6.45 -0.85
CA ARG A 131 -19.36 6.75 -0.02
C ARG A 131 -20.06 8.04 -0.39
N ARG A 132 -19.28 9.08 -0.71
CA ARG A 132 -19.84 10.37 -1.18
C ARG A 132 -20.56 10.26 -2.53
N ARG A 133 -20.23 9.24 -3.34
CA ARG A 133 -20.93 8.91 -4.59
C ARG A 133 -22.11 7.95 -4.40
N GLY A 134 -22.49 7.62 -3.17
CA GLY A 134 -23.56 6.66 -2.88
C GLY A 134 -23.18 5.20 -3.14
N LEU A 135 -21.90 4.90 -3.43
CA LEU A 135 -21.43 3.54 -3.65
C LEU A 135 -21.33 2.83 -2.29
N LYS A 136 -22.31 1.98 -2.02
CA LYS A 136 -22.38 1.22 -0.77
C LYS A 136 -21.50 -0.03 -0.84
N ARG A 137 -20.80 -0.25 0.26
CA ARG A 137 -20.16 -1.49 0.65
C ARG A 137 -20.58 -1.80 2.08
N GLU A 138 -21.71 -2.48 2.21
CA GLU A 138 -22.40 -2.85 3.46
C GLU A 138 -22.80 -4.33 3.30
N GLY A 139 -22.38 -5.18 4.24
CA GLY A 139 -22.52 -6.63 4.09
C GLY A 139 -21.76 -7.18 2.88
N ASP A 140 -22.40 -8.06 2.11
CA ASP A 140 -21.79 -8.76 0.97
C ASP A 140 -21.77 -7.96 -0.34
N VAL A 141 -22.42 -6.79 -0.36
CA VAL A 141 -22.55 -5.98 -1.59
C VAL A 141 -21.37 -5.03 -1.69
N SER A 142 -20.48 -5.21 -2.67
CA SER A 142 -19.39 -4.27 -2.97
C SER A 142 -19.65 -3.53 -4.29
N SER A 143 -19.91 -2.23 -4.20
CA SER A 143 -19.99 -1.36 -5.37
C SER A 143 -18.64 -1.30 -6.12
N LYS A 144 -18.67 -1.51 -7.44
CA LYS A 144 -17.45 -1.52 -8.28
C LYS A 144 -17.03 -0.10 -8.63
N ALA A 145 -15.78 0.26 -8.35
CA ALA A 145 -15.22 1.52 -8.83
C ALA A 145 -13.74 1.32 -9.23
N PRO A 146 -13.46 0.72 -10.40
CA PRO A 146 -12.12 0.22 -10.75
C PRO A 146 -10.99 1.24 -10.57
N LEU A 147 -11.22 2.51 -10.92
CA LEU A 147 -10.22 3.57 -10.75
C LEU A 147 -10.09 4.03 -9.30
N LEU A 148 -11.20 4.14 -8.56
CA LEU A 148 -11.18 4.51 -7.13
C LEU A 148 -10.65 3.39 -6.25
N ASP A 149 -10.70 2.15 -6.73
CA ASP A 149 -10.19 0.97 -6.06
C ASP A 149 -8.69 0.76 -6.28
N THR A 150 -8.08 1.47 -7.24
CA THR A 150 -6.68 1.22 -7.67
C THR A 150 -5.78 2.44 -7.68
N LEU A 151 -6.29 3.62 -8.02
CA LEU A 151 -5.45 4.82 -8.13
C LEU A 151 -5.17 5.52 -6.80
N PRO A 152 -6.13 5.71 -5.87
CA PRO A 152 -5.89 6.47 -4.65
C PRO A 152 -4.77 5.90 -3.77
N PHE A 153 -4.71 4.57 -3.60
CA PHE A 153 -3.64 3.96 -2.81
C PHE A 153 -2.27 4.19 -3.46
N ALA A 154 -2.17 3.98 -4.79
CA ALA A 154 -0.91 4.14 -5.52
C ALA A 154 -0.42 5.60 -5.52
N ILE A 155 -1.33 6.55 -5.72
CA ILE A 155 -1.02 7.98 -5.68
C ILE A 155 -0.48 8.38 -4.31
N PHE A 156 -1.16 8.00 -3.23
CA PHE A 156 -0.69 8.34 -1.88
C PHE A 156 0.62 7.63 -1.53
N THR A 157 0.80 6.39 -1.99
CA THR A 157 2.06 5.66 -1.86
C THR A 157 3.22 6.44 -2.47
N PHE A 158 3.05 6.95 -3.70
CA PHE A 158 4.05 7.76 -4.38
C PHE A 158 4.29 9.09 -3.68
N ILE A 159 3.22 9.80 -3.28
CA ILE A 159 3.33 11.05 -2.50
C ILE A 159 4.11 10.81 -1.20
N GLY A 160 3.81 9.71 -0.49
CA GLY A 160 4.52 9.32 0.73
C GLY A 160 6.02 9.15 0.49
N GLY A 161 6.40 8.42 -0.56
CA GLY A 161 7.82 8.26 -0.91
C GLY A 161 8.50 9.57 -1.35
N LEU A 162 7.83 10.39 -2.16
CA LEU A 162 8.40 11.66 -2.64
C LEU A 162 8.61 12.68 -1.51
N VAL A 163 7.66 12.77 -0.58
CA VAL A 163 7.68 13.80 0.48
C VAL A 163 8.54 13.36 1.67
N PHE A 164 8.47 12.08 2.06
CA PHE A 164 9.04 11.61 3.32
C PHE A 164 10.30 10.76 3.15
N LEU A 165 10.69 10.39 1.93
CA LEU A 165 11.95 9.68 1.64
C LEU A 165 12.85 10.50 0.71
N PRO A 166 13.20 11.76 1.09
CA PRO A 166 14.11 12.58 0.29
C PRO A 166 15.49 11.94 0.21
N SER A 167 16.19 12.16 -0.89
CA SER A 167 17.56 11.69 -1.11
C SER A 167 17.72 10.16 -1.15
N THR A 168 16.61 9.45 -1.41
CA THR A 168 16.59 8.01 -1.66
C THR A 168 16.15 7.76 -3.10
N TYR A 169 16.35 6.54 -3.60
CA TYR A 169 15.86 6.15 -4.93
C TYR A 169 14.35 6.33 -5.14
N HIS A 170 13.54 6.50 -4.09
CA HIS A 170 12.10 6.78 -4.22
C HIS A 170 11.83 8.19 -4.74
N SER A 171 12.73 9.14 -4.47
CA SER A 171 12.65 10.55 -4.86
C SER A 171 13.71 10.95 -5.89
N ALA A 172 14.45 9.98 -6.43
CA ALA A 172 15.44 10.21 -7.46
C ALA A 172 14.85 10.81 -8.75
N GLU A 173 15.68 11.55 -9.49
CA GLU A 173 15.29 12.15 -10.75
C GLU A 173 14.86 11.07 -11.76
N GLY A 174 13.79 11.32 -12.51
CA GLY A 174 13.27 10.40 -13.53
C GLY A 174 12.37 9.26 -13.02
N VAL A 175 12.28 9.03 -11.69
CA VAL A 175 11.36 8.01 -11.11
C VAL A 175 9.90 8.28 -11.47
N TRP A 176 9.54 9.56 -11.66
CA TRP A 176 8.20 10.00 -12.03
C TRP A 176 7.66 9.36 -13.31
N ILE A 177 8.52 9.04 -14.29
CA ILE A 177 8.11 8.34 -15.53
C ILE A 177 7.58 6.95 -15.19
N GLY A 178 8.30 6.24 -14.31
CA GLY A 178 7.88 4.92 -13.84
C GLY A 178 6.62 4.99 -12.97
N MET A 179 6.44 6.04 -12.18
CA MET A 179 5.21 6.26 -11.40
C MET A 179 3.99 6.45 -12.32
N ILE A 180 4.09 7.30 -13.34
CA ILE A 180 3.01 7.51 -14.32
C ILE A 180 2.69 6.18 -15.03
N GLY A 181 3.73 5.47 -15.48
CA GLY A 181 3.57 4.14 -16.09
C GLY A 181 2.85 3.16 -15.17
N LEU A 182 3.19 3.16 -13.87
CA LEU A 182 2.50 2.33 -12.88
C LEU A 182 1.06 2.78 -12.63
N LEU A 183 0.76 4.08 -12.56
CA LEU A 183 -0.63 4.54 -12.40
C LEU A 183 -1.53 4.06 -13.55
N ILE A 184 -1.00 4.05 -14.78
CA ILE A 184 -1.71 3.54 -15.97
C ILE A 184 -1.84 2.01 -15.89
N LEU A 185 -0.78 1.32 -15.46
CA LEU A 185 -0.73 -0.13 -15.43
C LEU A 185 -1.48 -0.74 -14.23
N THR A 186 -1.64 -0.02 -13.12
CA THR A 186 -2.22 -0.53 -11.87
C THR A 186 -3.66 -1.04 -12.07
N PRO A 187 -4.58 -0.32 -12.74
CA PRO A 187 -5.91 -0.86 -13.06
C PRO A 187 -5.87 -2.17 -13.87
N ILE A 188 -4.91 -2.29 -14.79
CA ILE A 188 -4.73 -3.48 -15.64
C ILE A 188 -4.22 -4.65 -14.80
N ILE A 189 -3.18 -4.43 -13.98
CA ILE A 189 -2.61 -5.43 -13.07
C ILE A 189 -3.71 -5.96 -12.12
N HIS A 190 -4.46 -5.06 -11.48
CA HIS A 190 -5.53 -5.46 -10.58
C HIS A 190 -6.59 -6.32 -11.28
N ARG A 191 -7.01 -5.93 -12.49
CA ARG A 191 -7.97 -6.71 -13.27
C ARG A 191 -7.41 -8.09 -13.65
N ALA A 192 -6.15 -8.16 -14.05
CA ALA A 192 -5.50 -9.43 -14.38
C ALA A 192 -5.45 -10.37 -13.17
N PHE A 193 -5.06 -9.86 -11.99
CA PHE A 193 -5.05 -10.64 -10.74
C PHE A 193 -6.46 -11.12 -10.34
N ASN A 194 -7.49 -10.29 -10.51
CA ASN A 194 -8.87 -10.69 -10.20
C ASN A 194 -9.36 -11.81 -11.14
N ILE A 195 -9.05 -11.73 -12.44
CA ILE A 195 -9.38 -12.78 -13.41
C ILE A 195 -8.61 -14.09 -13.10
N LEU A 196 -7.32 -14.00 -12.78
CA LEU A 196 -6.51 -15.17 -12.40
C LEU A 196 -7.03 -15.83 -11.12
N GLY A 197 -7.34 -15.04 -10.09
CA GLY A 197 -7.92 -15.53 -8.84
C GLY A 197 -9.26 -16.23 -9.05
N TYR A 198 -10.11 -15.71 -9.94
CA TYR A 198 -11.36 -16.36 -10.33
C TYR A 198 -11.13 -17.69 -11.07
N LYS A 199 -10.20 -17.72 -12.04
CA LYS A 199 -9.85 -18.95 -12.78
C LYS A 199 -9.27 -20.04 -11.88
N LEU A 200 -8.54 -19.65 -10.83
CA LEU A 200 -7.96 -20.58 -9.84
C LEU A 200 -8.95 -20.96 -8.72
N GLY A 201 -10.18 -20.44 -8.74
CA GLY A 201 -11.21 -20.72 -7.72
C GLY A 201 -10.97 -20.01 -6.38
N TRP A 202 -10.06 -19.04 -6.31
CA TRP A 202 -9.77 -18.25 -5.10
C TRP A 202 -10.72 -17.07 -4.90
N LYS A 203 -11.49 -16.71 -5.93
CA LYS A 203 -12.51 -15.66 -5.89
C LYS A 203 -13.77 -16.12 -6.59
N ASP A 204 -14.91 -15.71 -6.06
CA ASP A 204 -16.24 -16.02 -6.63
C ASP A 204 -16.55 -15.17 -7.87
N VAL A 205 -15.82 -14.07 -8.10
CA VAL A 205 -16.05 -13.14 -9.22
C VAL A 205 -14.74 -12.66 -9.89
N PRO A 206 -14.74 -12.38 -11.21
CA PRO A 206 -13.54 -12.07 -12.00
C PRO A 206 -13.11 -10.60 -11.98
N TYR A 207 -13.68 -9.77 -11.12
CA TYR A 207 -13.49 -8.31 -11.10
C TYR A 207 -13.12 -7.77 -9.73
#